data_AF-A0A355KB16-F1
#
_entry.id   AF-A0A355KB16-F1
#
_cell.length_a   1.000
_cell.length_b   1.000
_cell.length_c   1.000
_cell.angle_alpha   90.00
_cell.angle_beta   90.00
_cell.angle_gamma   90.00
#
_symmetry.space_group_name_H-M   'P 1'
#
loop_
_entity.id
_entity.type
_entity.pdbx_description
1 polymer ?
#
loop_
_entity_poly.entity_id
_entity_poly.type
_entity_poly.pdbx_seq_one_letter_code
_entity_poly.pdbx_strand_id
1 'polypeptide(L)'
;GLAIVAMGYVSADLFFPFWSLALSFFAVGCGAALAVPAANALGSLSVSREEQGSAAALLAAAPPAGFIFGPLIGAMLYSFMPELPLYVSAGLVGTLAVYAVIVTSKRPLTPS
;
A
#
# COMPACT_ATOMS: atom_id res chain seq x y z
N GLY A 1 -6.10 -2.55 -6.68
CA GLY A 1 -5.77 -2.18 -5.30
C GLY A 1 -4.82 -0.99 -5.26
N LEU A 2 -3.52 -1.23 -5.38
CA LEU A 2 -2.46 -0.21 -5.18
C LEU A 2 -2.65 1.07 -6.00
N ALA A 3 -2.94 0.97 -7.31
CA ALA A 3 -3.20 2.15 -8.14
C ALA A 3 -4.36 3.01 -7.63
N ILE A 4 -5.42 2.39 -7.09
CA ILE A 4 -6.57 3.10 -6.51
C ILE A 4 -6.15 3.87 -5.26
N VAL A 5 -5.33 3.26 -4.41
CA VAL A 5 -4.78 3.93 -3.22
C VAL A 5 -3.94 5.14 -3.61
N ALA A 6 -3.04 4.98 -4.59
CA ALA A 6 -2.20 6.08 -5.06
C ALA A 6 -3.05 7.23 -5.62
N MET A 7 -4.05 6.93 -6.45
CA MET A 7 -4.98 7.95 -6.97
C MET A 7 -5.76 8.65 -5.85
N GLY A 8 -6.23 7.91 -4.84
CA GLY A 8 -6.93 8.47 -3.69
C GLY A 8 -6.08 9.42 -2.87
N TYR A 9 -4.78 9.13 -2.67
CA TYR A 9 -3.87 10.06 -2.00
C TYR A 9 -3.60 11.32 -2.81
N VAL A 10 -3.44 11.22 -4.14
CA VAL A 10 -3.30 12.40 -5.02
C VAL A 10 -4.57 13.25 -4.98
N SER A 11 -5.75 12.62 -5.11
CA SER A 11 -7.02 13.35 -5.19
C SER A 11 -7.43 14.03 -3.88
N ALA A 12 -6.89 13.56 -2.74
CA ALA A 12 -7.17 14.15 -1.43
C ALA A 12 -6.69 15.60 -1.28
N ASP A 13 -5.72 16.05 -2.09
CA ASP A 13 -5.16 17.41 -2.04
C ASP A 13 -5.63 18.31 -3.20
N LEU A 14 -6.31 17.76 -4.21
CA LEU A 14 -6.73 18.53 -5.40
C LEU A 14 -7.98 19.39 -5.17
N PHE A 15 -8.83 19.02 -4.20
CA PHE A 15 -10.13 19.66 -3.98
C PHE A 15 -10.43 19.80 -2.48
N PHE A 16 -10.79 21.01 -2.06
CA PHE A 16 -11.03 21.37 -0.65
C PHE A 16 -12.44 21.15 -0.05
N PRO A 17 -13.51 20.74 -0.76
CA PRO A 17 -14.76 20.41 -0.09
C PRO A 17 -14.65 19.07 0.67
N PHE A 18 -15.33 18.96 1.82
CA PHE A 18 -15.31 17.74 2.65
C PHE A 18 -15.64 16.47 1.86
N TRP A 19 -16.59 16.53 0.92
CA TRP A 19 -17.01 15.37 0.14
C TRP A 19 -15.94 14.83 -0.81
N SER A 20 -15.08 15.68 -1.39
CA SER A 20 -13.98 15.21 -2.24
C SER A 20 -12.91 14.49 -1.40
N LEU A 21 -12.63 15.02 -0.21
CA LEU A 21 -11.72 14.38 0.75
C LEU A 21 -12.27 13.02 1.19
N ALA A 22 -13.55 12.97 1.57
CA ALA A 22 -14.21 11.73 1.98
C ALA A 22 -14.20 10.67 0.87
N LEU A 23 -14.50 11.06 -0.37
CA LEU A 23 -14.45 10.15 -1.52
C LEU A 23 -13.03 9.67 -1.82
N SER A 24 -12.04 10.54 -1.66
CA SER A 24 -10.62 10.19 -1.84
C SER A 24 -10.17 9.14 -0.82
N PHE A 25 -10.49 9.32 0.46
CA PHE A 25 -10.17 8.33 1.49
C PHE A 25 -11.03 7.07 1.41
N PHE A 26 -12.26 7.15 0.91
CA PHE A 26 -13.05 5.97 0.54
C PHE A 26 -12.34 5.15 -0.54
N ALA A 27 -11.82 5.78 -1.59
CA ALA A 27 -11.03 5.12 -2.62
C ALA A 27 -9.75 4.49 -2.05
N VAL A 28 -9.05 5.18 -1.14
CA VAL A 28 -7.90 4.61 -0.40
C VAL A 28 -8.33 3.35 0.36
N GLY A 29 -9.45 3.39 1.09
CA GLY A 29 -9.99 2.24 1.82
C GLY A 29 -10.31 1.06 0.91
N CYS A 30 -11.05 1.27 -0.19
CA CYS A 30 -11.34 0.23 -1.18
C CYS A 30 -10.07 -0.33 -1.82
N GLY A 31 -9.12 0.53 -2.17
CA GLY A 31 -7.85 0.14 -2.75
C GLY A 31 -7.03 -0.74 -1.79
N ALA A 32 -6.99 -0.39 -0.51
CA ALA A 32 -6.33 -1.14 0.54
C ALA A 32 -7.02 -2.49 0.82
N ALA A 33 -8.36 -2.50 0.85
CA ALA A 33 -9.17 -3.72 1.01
C ALA A 33 -8.92 -4.76 -0.09
N LEU A 34 -8.50 -4.32 -1.28
CA LEU A 34 -8.06 -5.21 -2.36
C LEU A 34 -6.57 -5.57 -2.25
N ALA A 35 -5.71 -4.59 -1.94
CA ALA A 35 -4.26 -4.76 -1.99
C ALA A 35 -3.69 -5.62 -0.85
N VAL A 36 -4.16 -5.42 0.38
CA VAL A 36 -3.66 -6.10 1.58
C VAL A 36 -3.88 -7.63 1.53
N PRO A 37 -5.10 -8.15 1.32
CA PRO A 37 -5.29 -9.60 1.23
C PRO A 37 -4.58 -10.21 0.02
N ALA A 38 -4.51 -9.51 -1.11
CA ALA A 38 -3.75 -9.96 -2.27
C ALA A 38 -2.26 -10.08 -1.97
N ALA A 39 -1.66 -9.10 -1.28
CA ALA A 39 -0.25 -9.15 -0.87
C ALA A 39 0.03 -10.30 0.11
N ASN A 40 -0.87 -10.53 1.08
CA ASN A 40 -0.75 -11.65 2.01
C ASN A 40 -0.82 -13.01 1.29
N ALA A 41 -1.76 -13.18 0.36
CA ALA A 41 -1.90 -14.39 -0.44
C ALA A 41 -0.68 -14.62 -1.35
N LEU A 42 -0.22 -13.58 -2.04
CA LEU A 42 0.97 -13.67 -2.89
C LEU A 42 2.21 -14.02 -2.08
N GLY A 43 2.39 -13.42 -0.90
CA GLY A 43 3.51 -13.70 -0.01
C GLY A 43 3.51 -15.15 0.49
N SER A 44 2.35 -15.67 0.92
CA SER A 44 2.25 -17.05 1.41
C SER A 44 2.36 -18.11 0.31
N LEU A 45 1.94 -17.80 -0.92
CA LEU A 45 2.04 -18.69 -2.09
C LEU A 45 3.40 -18.63 -2.79
N SER A 46 4.25 -17.66 -2.46
CA SER A 46 5.57 -17.48 -3.09
C SER A 46 6.71 -18.24 -2.39
N VAL A 47 6.39 -19.06 -1.38
CA VAL A 47 7.35 -19.77 -0.53
C VAL A 47 7.00 -21.26 -0.41
N SER A 48 7.96 -22.11 -0.03
CA SER A 48 7.69 -23.53 0.23
C SER A 48 6.91 -23.74 1.53
N ARG A 49 6.36 -24.95 1.75
CA ARG A 49 5.58 -25.27 2.95
C ARG A 49 6.38 -25.06 4.24
N GLU A 50 7.67 -25.39 4.21
CA GLU A 50 8.59 -25.27 5.35
C GLU A 50 8.84 -23.81 5.72
N GLU A 51 8.71 -22.89 4.75
CA GLU A 51 8.96 -21.46 4.91
C GLU A 51 7.70 -20.65 5.24
N GLN A 52 6.50 -21.26 5.16
CA GLN A 52 5.22 -20.55 5.35
C GLN A 52 5.11 -19.88 6.72
N GLY A 53 5.64 -20.49 7.78
CA GLY A 53 5.66 -19.90 9.12
C GLY A 53 6.47 -18.60 9.17
N SER A 54 7.67 -18.61 8.59
CA SER A 54 8.53 -17.44 8.48
C SER A 54 7.92 -16.35 7.59
N ALA A 55 7.32 -16.73 6.45
CA ALA A 55 6.65 -15.78 5.56
C ALA A 55 5.44 -15.13 6.24
N ALA A 56 4.62 -15.90 6.94
CA ALA A 56 3.50 -15.37 7.71
C ALA A 56 3.98 -14.44 8.83
N ALA A 57 5.07 -14.77 9.52
CA ALA A 57 5.66 -13.91 10.54
C ALA A 57 6.13 -12.57 9.96
N LEU A 58 6.80 -12.57 8.80
CA LEU A 58 7.21 -11.33 8.11
C LEU A 58 6.01 -10.50 7.66
N LEU A 59 4.99 -11.12 7.07
CA LEU A 59 3.76 -10.44 6.65
C LEU A 59 3.02 -9.83 7.84
N ALA A 60 2.97 -10.53 8.99
CA ALA A 60 2.35 -10.03 10.21
C ALA A 60 3.16 -8.92 10.89
N ALA A 61 4.49 -8.92 10.74
CA ALA A 61 5.37 -7.88 11.29
C ALA A 61 5.37 -6.58 10.47
N ALA A 62 5.00 -6.63 9.19
CA ALA A 62 5.03 -5.45 8.32
C ALA A 62 4.07 -4.32 8.76
N PRO A 63 2.78 -4.56 9.08
CA PRO A 63 1.88 -3.50 9.54
C PRO A 63 2.33 -2.76 10.82
N PRO A 64 2.72 -3.43 11.92
CA PRO A 64 3.16 -2.72 13.13
C PRO A 64 4.44 -1.93 12.89
N ALA A 65 5.37 -2.39 12.04
CA ALA A 65 6.52 -1.58 11.64
C ALA A 65 6.07 -0.28 10.94
N GLY A 66 5.10 -0.38 10.04
CA GLY A 66 4.47 0.78 9.40
C GLY A 66 3.82 1.74 10.39
N PHE A 67 3.18 1.23 11.45
CA PHE A 67 2.57 2.09 12.49
C PHE A 67 3.60 2.78 13.40
N ILE A 68 4.79 2.20 13.56
CA ILE A 68 5.88 2.83 14.31
C ILE A 68 6.51 3.96 13.49
N PHE A 69 6.95 3.66 12.25
CA PHE A 69 7.70 4.62 11.44
C PHE A 69 6.81 5.59 10.66
N GLY A 70 5.59 5.19 10.31
CA GLY A 70 4.66 5.98 9.51
C GLY A 70 4.34 7.35 10.10
N PRO A 71 3.93 7.46 11.39
CA PRO A 71 3.67 8.76 12.01
C PRO A 71 4.92 9.64 12.12
N LEU A 72 6.10 9.05 12.37
CA LEU A 72 7.35 9.81 12.45
C LEU A 72 7.71 10.41 11.08
N ILE A 73 7.68 9.60 10.03
CA ILE A 73 7.95 10.04 8.66
C ILE A 73 6.88 11.04 8.21
N GLY A 74 5.60 10.76 8.50
CA GLY A 74 4.48 11.63 8.16
C GLY A 74 4.58 13.00 8.83
N ALA A 75 4.87 13.05 10.13
CA ALA A 75 5.06 14.30 10.85
C ALA A 75 6.28 15.09 10.34
N MET A 76 7.37 14.39 10.03
CA MET A 76 8.55 15.01 9.42
C MET A 76 8.22 15.60 8.04
N LEU A 77 7.50 14.89 7.17
CA LEU A 77 7.10 15.41 5.86
C LEU A 77 6.16 16.60 5.99
N TYR A 78 5.19 16.52 6.90
CA TYR A 78 4.22 17.58 7.17
C TYR A 78 4.89 18.88 7.64
N SER A 79 6.00 18.79 8.40
CA SER A 79 6.71 19.99 8.89
C SER A 79 7.41 20.77 7.77
N PHE A 80 7.71 20.13 6.64
CA PHE A 80 8.19 20.82 5.44
C PHE A 80 7.05 21.43 4.64
N MET A 81 6.05 20.62 4.27
CA MET A 81 4.82 21.10 3.63
C MET A 81 3.64 20.17 3.98
N PRO A 82 2.44 20.71 4.30
CA PRO A 82 1.29 19.92 4.73
C PRO A 82 0.84 18.81 3.77
N GLU A 83 1.04 19.00 2.47
CA GLU A 83 0.63 18.10 1.39
C GLU A 83 1.62 16.92 1.16
N LEU A 84 2.87 17.04 1.61
CA LEU A 84 3.92 16.05 1.35
C LEU A 84 3.60 14.63 1.84
N PRO A 85 2.99 14.42 3.03
CA PRO A 85 2.59 13.09 3.46
C PRO A 85 1.70 12.37 2.44
N LEU A 86 0.79 13.10 1.77
CA LEU A 86 -0.11 12.54 0.77
C LEU A 86 0.64 12.19 -0.51
N TYR A 87 1.42 13.13 -1.06
CA TYR A 87 2.13 12.92 -2.32
C TYR A 87 3.25 11.88 -2.22
N VAL A 88 3.99 11.83 -1.10
CA VAL A 88 4.99 10.79 -0.87
C VAL A 88 4.34 9.42 -0.71
N SER A 89 3.21 9.34 0.00
CA SER A 89 2.43 8.08 0.10
C SER A 89 1.92 7.62 -1.27
N ALA A 90 1.40 8.55 -2.09
CA ALA A 90 0.99 8.27 -3.45
C ALA A 90 2.14 7.76 -4.31
N GLY A 91 3.31 8.40 -4.23
CA GLY A 91 4.52 7.99 -4.96
C GLY A 91 5.01 6.60 -4.56
N LEU A 92 5.05 6.32 -3.25
CA LEU A 92 5.46 5.01 -2.72
C LEU A 92 4.51 3.89 -3.22
N VAL A 93 3.21 4.09 -3.06
CA VAL A 93 2.20 3.09 -3.43
C VAL A 93 2.09 2.96 -4.96
N GLY A 94 2.22 4.06 -5.70
CA GLY A 94 2.26 4.06 -7.16
C GLY A 94 3.48 3.30 -7.71
N THR A 95 4.66 3.51 -7.11
CA THR A 95 5.87 2.75 -7.45
C THR A 95 5.68 1.26 -7.17
N LEU A 96 5.07 0.91 -6.04
CA LEU A 96 4.73 -0.48 -5.72
C LEU A 96 3.71 -1.07 -6.71
N ALA A 97 2.74 -0.28 -7.20
CA ALA A 97 1.80 -0.71 -8.22
C ALA A 97 2.52 -1.04 -9.53
N VAL A 98 3.43 -0.19 -9.98
CA VAL A 98 4.26 -0.42 -11.17
C VAL A 98 5.13 -1.67 -10.98
N TYR A 99 5.81 -1.79 -9.84
CA TYR A 99 6.60 -2.97 -9.50
C TYR A 99 5.75 -4.25 -9.54
N ALA A 100 4.57 -4.23 -8.91
CA ALA A 100 3.67 -5.36 -8.89
C ALA A 100 3.29 -5.79 -10.32
N VAL A 101 2.90 -4.85 -11.19
CA VAL A 101 2.57 -5.16 -12.60
C VAL A 101 3.77 -5.79 -13.32
N ILE A 102 4.99 -5.29 -13.12
CA ILE A 102 6.19 -5.79 -13.79
C ILE A 102 6.57 -7.21 -13.30
N VAL A 103 6.39 -7.50 -12.02
CA VAL A 103 6.90 -8.73 -11.39
C VAL A 103 5.86 -9.85 -11.36
N THR A 104 4.60 -9.56 -11.03
CA THR A 104 3.57 -10.60 -10.93
C THR A 104 3.10 -11.06 -12.30
N SER A 105 3.17 -10.23 -13.34
CA SER A 105 2.86 -10.63 -14.72
C SER A 105 3.79 -11.72 -15.28
N LYS A 106 4.96 -11.93 -14.67
CA LYS A 106 5.99 -12.86 -15.17
C LYS A 106 5.98 -14.23 -14.50
N ARG A 107 5.13 -14.47 -13.49
CA ARG A 107 5.06 -15.75 -12.77
C ARG A 107 3.70 -16.43 -13.03
N PRO A 108 3.63 -17.49 -13.86
CA PRO A 108 2.47 -18.37 -13.88
C PRO A 108 2.31 -19.01 -12.51
N LEU A 109 1.11 -18.91 -11.93
CA LEU A 109 0.75 -19.65 -10.72
C LEU A 109 0.55 -21.13 -11.09
N THR A 110 1.64 -21.87 -11.29
CA THR A 110 1.56 -23.34 -11.40
C THR A 110 1.54 -23.91 -9.97
N PRO A 111 0.44 -24.57 -9.54
CA PRO A 111 0.44 -25.29 -8.28
C PRO A 111 1.39 -26.48 -8.40
N SER A 112 2.34 -26.60 -7.47
CA SER A 112 3.13 -27.82 -7.26
C SER A 112 2.35 -28.85 -6.47
#